data_AF-A0A5K0VLZ4-F1
#
_entry.id   AF-A0A5K0VLZ4-F1
#
_cell.length_a   1.000
_cell.length_b   1.000
_cell.length_c   1.000
_cell.angle_alpha   90.00
_cell.angle_beta   90.00
_cell.angle_gamma   90.00
#
_symmetry.space_group_name_H-M   'P 1'
#
loop_
_entity.id
_entity.type
_entity.pdbx_description
1 polymer ?
#
loop_
_entity_poly.entity_id
_entity_poly.type
_entity_poly.pdbx_seq_one_letter_code
_entity_poly.pdbx_strand_id
1 'polypeptide(L)' 'SSISAYYTQIKGRWDEYDSVVTLPTCECGAMRKAHDIQEHDRLIQFLMGLNESYGAIRSQILLMDPVPNT' A
#
# COMPACT_ATOMS: atom_id res chain seq x y z
N SER A 1 7.45 15.77 -8.84
CA SER A 1 7.29 15.64 -7.39
C SER A 1 8.29 14.63 -6.84
N SER A 2 8.80 14.82 -5.63
CA SER A 2 9.64 13.81 -4.97
C SER A 2 8.79 12.60 -4.56
N ILE A 3 9.44 11.45 -4.36
CA ILE A 3 8.78 10.24 -3.85
C ILE A 3 8.08 10.52 -2.52
N SER A 4 8.73 11.26 -1.62
CA SER A 4 8.16 11.64 -0.32
C SER A 4 6.91 12.51 -0.47
N ALA A 5 6.93 13.51 -1.35
CA ALA A 5 5.74 14.35 -1.58
C ALA A 5 4.57 13.54 -2.15
N TYR A 6 4.86 12.60 -3.05
CA TYR A 6 3.84 11.70 -3.59
C TYR A 6 3.30 10.74 -2.52
N TYR A 7 4.18 10.16 -1.71
CA TYR A 7 3.79 9.30 -0.58
C TYR A 7 2.87 10.03 0.40
N THR A 8 3.21 11.27 0.80
CA THR A 8 2.36 12.07 1.67
C THR A 8 0.97 12.31 1.07
N GLN A 9 0.89 12.58 -0.23
CA GLN A 9 -0.39 12.78 -0.91
C GLN A 9 -1.25 11.51 -0.94
N ILE A 10 -0.68 10.35 -1.31
CA ILE A 10 -1.46 9.11 -1.38
C ILE A 10 -1.83 8.58 0.01
N LYS A 11 -0.93 8.73 1.00
CA LYS A 11 -1.20 8.41 2.40
C LYS A 11 -2.40 9.19 2.93
N GLY A 12 -2.46 10.50 2.66
CA GLY A 12 -3.59 11.32 3.08
C GLY A 12 -4.94 10.83 2.53
N ARG A 13 -4.97 10.27 1.30
CA ARG A 13 -6.19 9.67 0.73
C ARG A 13 -6.57 8.37 1.41
N TRP A 14 -5.59 7.53 1.77
CA TRP A 14 -5.86 6.31 2.53
C TRP A 14 -6.35 6.63 3.93
N ASP A 15 -5.76 7.62 4.60
CA ASP A 15 -6.19 8.06 5.94
C ASP A 15 -7.63 8.61 5.89
N GLU A 16 -7.98 9.38 4.86
CA GLU A 16 -9.36 9.84 4.62
C GLU A 16 -10.32 8.67 4.39
N TYR A 17 -9.93 7.70 3.56
CA TYR A 17 -10.74 6.50 3.29
C TYR A 17 -10.97 5.67 4.56
N ASP A 18 -9.93 5.43 5.34
CA ASP A 18 -10.01 4.70 6.61
C ASP A 18 -10.89 5.41 7.64
N SER A 19 -10.97 6.74 7.58
CA SER A 19 -11.86 7.52 8.46
C SER A 19 -13.34 7.31 8.16
N VAL A 20 -13.68 6.90 6.94
CA VAL A 20 -15.07 6.65 6.49
C VAL A 20 -15.41 5.16 6.55
N VAL A 21 -14.45 4.29 6.26
CA VAL A 21 -14.67 2.84 6.22
C VAL A 21 -14.48 2.24 7.60
N THR A 22 -15.60 1.90 8.24
CA THR A 22 -15.58 1.13 9.49
C THR A 22 -15.59 -0.36 9.18
N LEU A 23 -14.44 -1.04 9.34
CA LEU A 23 -14.39 -2.49 9.26
C LEU A 23 -14.96 -3.12 10.55
N PRO A 24 -15.76 -4.19 10.44
CA PRO A 24 -16.26 -4.90 11.62
C PRO A 24 -15.09 -5.49 12.41
N THR A 25 -15.06 -5.25 13.72
CA THR A 25 -14.04 -5.83 14.58
C THR A 25 -14.30 -7.32 14.76
N CYS A 26 -13.35 -8.17 14.38
CA CYS A 26 -13.35 -9.60 14.68
C CYS A 26 -12.12 -9.96 15.50
N GLU A 27 -12.29 -10.78 16.54
CA GLU A 27 -11.17 -11.39 17.29
C GLU A 27 -10.51 -12.56 16.53
N CYS A 28 -11.05 -12.89 15.35
CA CYS A 28 -10.52 -13.93 14.49
C CYS A 28 -9.31 -13.45 13.66
N GLY A 29 -8.41 -14.37 13.32
CA GLY A 29 -7.22 -14.08 12.48
C GLY A 29 -7.53 -13.55 11.07
N ALA A 30 -8.81 -13.47 10.67
CA ALA A 30 -9.25 -12.84 9.44
C ALA A 30 -8.94 -11.33 9.41
N MET A 31 -9.02 -10.63 10.55
CA MET A 31 -8.67 -9.20 10.59
C MET A 31 -7.20 -8.95 10.30
N ARG A 32 -6.30 -9.81 10.80
CA ARG A 32 -4.87 -9.73 10.46
C ARG A 32 -4.65 -9.92 8.96
N LYS A 33 -5.26 -10.95 8.36
CA LYS A 33 -5.17 -11.17 6.91
C LYS A 33 -5.76 -10.00 6.10
N ALA A 34 -6.87 -9.41 6.55
CA ALA A 34 -7.48 -8.26 5.89
C ALA A 34 -6.54 -7.04 5.93
N HIS A 35 -5.88 -6.79 7.06
CA HIS A 35 -4.87 -5.75 7.19
C HIS A 35 -3.65 -6.03 6.27
N ASP A 36 -3.16 -7.27 6.24
CA ASP A 36 -2.04 -7.66 5.38
C ASP A 36 -2.37 -7.43 3.88
N ILE A 37 -3.60 -7.78 3.47
CA ILE A 37 -4.10 -7.52 2.10
C ILE A 37 -4.20 -6.01 1.84
N GLN A 38 -4.72 -5.23 2.80
CA GLN A 38 -4.85 -3.78 2.67
C GLN A 38 -3.48 -3.11 2.49
N GLU A 39 -2.49 -3.48 3.28
CA GLU A 39 -1.13 -2.94 3.17
C GLU A 39 -0.47 -3.34 1.85
N HIS A 40 -0.70 -4.57 1.39
CA HIS A 40 -0.23 -5.04 0.09
C HIS A 40 -0.86 -4.23 -1.07
N ASP A 41 -2.17 -4.00 -1.03
CA ASP A 41 -2.88 -3.21 -2.05
C ASP A 41 -2.41 -1.74 -2.05
N ARG A 42 -2.14 -1.16 -0.88
CA ARG A 42 -1.56 0.19 -0.75
C ARG A 42 -0.17 0.27 -1.37
N LEU A 43 0.67 -0.73 -1.11
CA LEU A 43 1.99 -0.81 -1.74
C LEU A 43 1.88 -0.84 -3.27
N ILE A 44 1.00 -1.69 -3.81
CA ILE A 44 0.77 -1.77 -5.26
C ILE A 44 0.30 -0.42 -5.80
N GLN A 45 -0.69 0.21 -5.17
CA GLN A 45 -1.19 1.53 -5.59
C GLN A 45 -0.09 2.59 -5.61
N PHE A 46 0.73 2.64 -4.56
CA PHE A 46 1.87 3.55 -4.49
C PHE A 46 2.85 3.29 -5.64
N LEU A 47 3.27 2.05 -5.84
CA LEU A 47 4.21 1.69 -6.90
C LEU A 47 3.66 2.00 -8.30
N MET A 48 2.39 1.73 -8.55
CA MET A 48 1.76 1.99 -9.85
C MET A 48 1.72 3.48 -10.19
N GLY A 49 1.52 4.36 -9.21
CA GLY A 49 1.49 5.80 -9.43
C GLY A 49 2.85 6.50 -9.41
N LEU A 50 3.95 5.78 -9.17
CA LEU A 50 5.30 6.31 -9.38
C LEU A 50 5.58 6.58 -10.87
N ASN A 51 6.46 7.55 -11.13
CA ASN A 51 6.91 7.90 -12.47
C ASN A 51 7.58 6.71 -13.19
N GLU A 52 7.54 6.70 -14.53
CA GLU A 52 8.11 5.63 -15.37
C GLU A 52 9.61 5.39 -15.14
N SER A 53 10.33 6.41 -14.66
CA SER A 53 11.74 6.29 -14.25
C SER A 53 11.96 5.22 -13.17
N TYR A 54 10.91 4.83 -12.44
CA TYR A 54 10.92 3.78 -11.41
C TYR A 54 10.39 2.43 -11.94
N GLY A 55 10.16 2.27 -13.24
CA GLY A 55 9.54 1.08 -13.82
C GLY A 55 10.31 -0.22 -13.56
N ALA A 56 11.65 -0.18 -13.63
CA ALA A 56 12.50 -1.34 -13.38
C ALA A 56 12.43 -1.80 -11.92
N ILE A 57 12.59 -0.88 -10.97
CA ILE A 57 12.53 -1.19 -9.54
C ILE A 57 11.12 -1.63 -9.11
N ARG A 58 10.07 -1.03 -9.68
CA ARG A 58 8.68 -1.46 -9.48
C ARG A 58 8.48 -2.92 -9.90
N SER A 59 8.92 -3.26 -11.11
CA SER A 59 8.79 -4.62 -11.63
C SER A 59 9.54 -5.62 -10.75
N GLN A 60 10.72 -5.25 -10.27
CA GLN A 60 11.51 -6.09 -9.39
C GLN A 60 10.81 -6.32 -8.03
N ILE A 61 10.28 -5.27 -7.39
CA ILE A 61 9.54 -5.38 -6.13
C ILE A 61 8.28 -6.22 -6.28
N LEU A 62 7.52 -6.04 -7.37
CA LEU A 62 6.29 -6.81 -7.63
C LEU A 62 6.54 -8.31 -7.89
N LEU A 63 7.76 -8.68 -8.29
CA LEU A 63 8.17 -10.07 -8.49
C LEU A 63 8.74 -10.72 -7.21
N MET A 64 8.90 -9.97 -6.12
CA MET A 64 9.41 -10.52 -4.87
C MET A 64 8.30 -11.26 -4.10
N ASP A 65 8.59 -12.49 -3.67
CA ASP A 65 7.74 -13.29 -2.78
C ASP A 65 8.57 -13.87 -1.63
N PRO A 66 8.36 -13.42 -0.36
CA PRO A 66 7.47 -12.33 0.03
C PRO A 66 8.04 -10.95 -0.37
N VAL A 67 7.18 -9.94 -0.42
CA VAL A 67 7.58 -8.55 -0.56
C VAL A 67 8.65 -8.21 0.49
N PRO A 68 9.71 -7.46 0.14
CA PRO A 68 10.76 -7.10 1.09
C PRO A 68 10.19 -6.29 2.26
N ASN A 69 10.47 -6.76 3.47
CA ASN A 69 10.23 -6.00 4.69
C ASN A 69 11.38 -5.00 4.90
N THR A 70 11.04 -3.74 5.17
CA THR A 70 11.98 -2.69 5.59
C THR A 70 12.08 -2.63 7.11
#